data_AF-A0A3S5Y001-F1
#
_entry.id   AF-A0A3S5Y001-F1
#
_cell.length_a   1.000
_cell.length_b   1.000
_cell.length_c   1.000
_cell.angle_alpha   90.00
_cell.angle_beta   90.00
_cell.angle_gamma   90.00
#
_symmetry.space_group_name_H-M   'P 1'
#
loop_
_entity.id
_entity.type
_entity.pdbx_description
1 polymer ?
#
loop_
_entity_poly.entity_id
_entity_poly.type
_entity_poly.pdbx_seq_one_letter_code
_entity_poly.pdbx_strand_id
1 'polypeptide(L)'
;MKFGLKKQGITLIVLSSLYGIAAVASTVPGVGIESIRFINSVKKQLQVIMPKDKYVLDPKSPLYEPIMDNVIKSSYLADAISTIDSYNIAEKEKFTPLYTDFTNQWFTKKWQPVIDQKQEIDFYDIAMDMIKFDQAIAKEFQSYGYVNTGTQWIFHKNGIKEMFSSDLKQNAIKQQSVWNQDDYEELIQSTGPGLTGMKVKQSPGTKLVNNKVWFLNEQIDSIKYAISIQTLQNPFVNKNLKADDVADYVTIDDLYHPNFTRGITMAQATFIIMLSAIIITPTGLGIGIWKYKKWEKTEAQEGAGE
;
A
#
# COMPACT_ATOMS: atom_id res chain seq x y z
N MET A 1 -57.25 6.58 -3.65
CA MET A 1 -56.06 7.26 -3.06
C MET A 1 -55.44 6.53 -1.85
N LYS A 2 -56.20 5.83 -0.99
CA LYS A 2 -55.72 5.25 0.29
C LYS A 2 -54.68 4.13 0.18
N PHE A 3 -54.85 3.23 -0.80
CA PHE A 3 -53.86 2.20 -1.14
C PHE A 3 -52.48 2.81 -1.52
N GLY A 4 -52.48 4.06 -1.98
CA GLY A 4 -51.27 4.83 -2.26
C GLY A 4 -50.53 5.26 -1.00
N LEU A 5 -51.22 5.64 0.09
CA LEU A 5 -50.57 6.13 1.32
C LEU A 5 -49.82 5.02 2.07
N LYS A 6 -50.42 3.83 2.22
CA LYS A 6 -49.74 2.66 2.82
C LYS A 6 -48.48 2.28 2.05
N LYS A 7 -48.62 2.09 0.72
CA LYS A 7 -47.51 1.75 -0.18
C LYS A 7 -46.43 2.81 -0.13
N GLN A 8 -46.78 4.10 -0.24
CA GLN A 8 -45.81 5.21 -0.12
C GLN A 8 -45.11 5.24 1.24
N GLY A 9 -45.82 5.01 2.35
CA GLY A 9 -45.25 4.98 3.69
C GLY A 9 -44.20 3.86 3.85
N ILE A 10 -44.57 2.64 3.46
CA ILE A 10 -43.66 1.48 3.48
C ILE A 10 -42.47 1.70 2.54
N THR A 11 -42.72 2.15 1.30
CA THR A 11 -41.65 2.42 0.32
C THR A 11 -40.66 3.46 0.85
N LEU A 12 -41.14 4.54 1.48
CA LEU A 12 -40.26 5.55 2.08
C LEU A 12 -39.43 4.98 3.23
N ILE A 13 -40.03 4.19 4.12
CA ILE A 13 -39.30 3.54 5.21
C ILE A 13 -38.18 2.65 4.65
N VAL A 14 -38.51 1.77 3.71
CA VAL A 14 -37.54 0.83 3.12
C VAL A 14 -36.43 1.56 2.38
N LEU A 15 -36.75 2.53 1.52
CA LEU A 15 -35.75 3.27 0.76
C LEU A 15 -34.85 4.11 1.68
N SER A 16 -35.40 4.74 2.71
CA SER A 16 -34.59 5.51 3.67
C SER A 16 -33.67 4.62 4.49
N SER A 17 -34.14 3.46 4.95
CA SER A 17 -33.28 2.48 5.64
C SER A 17 -32.16 1.96 4.74
N LEU A 18 -32.47 1.57 3.50
CA LEU A 18 -31.48 1.12 2.52
C LEU A 18 -30.47 2.22 2.20
N TYR A 19 -30.94 3.46 2.03
CA TYR A 19 -30.07 4.61 1.81
C TYR A 19 -29.10 4.82 2.97
N GLY A 20 -29.57 4.79 4.22
CA GLY A 20 -28.71 4.95 5.39
C GLY A 20 -27.61 3.88 5.47
N ILE A 21 -27.98 2.61 5.25
CA ILE A 21 -27.02 1.49 5.22
C ILE A 21 -26.01 1.67 4.08
N ALA A 22 -26.50 1.96 2.87
CA ALA A 22 -25.65 2.15 1.70
C ALA A 22 -24.69 3.34 1.87
N ALA A 23 -25.15 4.43 2.47
CA ALA A 23 -24.33 5.61 2.75
C ALA A 23 -23.14 5.28 3.66
N VAL A 24 -23.37 4.54 4.75
CA VAL A 24 -22.29 4.10 5.65
C VAL A 24 -21.37 3.09 4.94
N ALA A 25 -21.93 2.08 4.28
CA ALA A 25 -21.15 1.06 3.56
C ALA A 25 -20.28 1.67 2.45
N SER A 26 -20.76 2.74 1.81
CA SER A 26 -20.03 3.43 0.75
C SER A 26 -18.75 4.09 1.24
N THR A 27 -18.53 4.26 2.54
CA THR A 27 -17.31 4.88 3.09
C THR A 27 -16.10 3.95 3.12
N VAL A 28 -16.26 2.65 2.86
CA VAL A 28 -15.17 1.67 2.93
C VAL A 28 -14.05 1.96 1.91
N PRO A 29 -14.34 2.27 0.63
CA PRO A 29 -13.30 2.59 -0.34
C PRO A 29 -12.50 3.86 0.00
N GLY A 30 -11.21 3.84 -0.33
CA GLY A 30 -10.30 4.96 -0.10
C GLY A 30 -8.90 4.68 -0.65
N VAL A 31 -7.97 5.59 -0.37
CA VAL A 31 -6.58 5.53 -0.85
C VAL A 31 -5.88 4.23 -0.45
N GLY A 32 -6.13 3.72 0.76
CA GLY A 32 -5.54 2.46 1.21
C GLY A 32 -5.86 1.24 0.33
N ILE A 33 -7.00 1.22 -0.37
CA ILE A 33 -7.30 0.14 -1.33
C ILE A 33 -6.38 0.21 -2.55
N GLU A 34 -6.12 1.42 -3.06
CA GLU A 34 -5.19 1.64 -4.17
C GLU A 34 -3.77 1.23 -3.76
N SER A 35 -3.35 1.58 -2.53
CA SER A 35 -2.06 1.16 -1.97
C SER A 35 -1.94 -0.37 -1.86
N ILE A 36 -2.98 -1.05 -1.37
CA ILE A 36 -2.98 -2.52 -1.25
C ILE A 36 -2.88 -3.18 -2.63
N ARG A 37 -3.58 -2.65 -3.64
CA ARG A 37 -3.48 -3.18 -5.02
C ARG A 37 -2.07 -3.00 -5.57
N PHE A 38 -1.46 -1.84 -5.36
CA PHE A 38 -0.08 -1.58 -5.74
C PHE A 38 0.88 -2.55 -5.04
N ILE A 39 0.85 -2.63 -3.71
CA ILE A 39 1.69 -3.53 -2.92
C ILE A 39 1.53 -4.98 -3.35
N ASN A 40 0.30 -5.42 -3.66
CA ASN A 40 0.07 -6.77 -4.15
C ASN A 40 0.66 -7.02 -5.54
N SER A 41 0.69 -6.00 -6.42
CA SER A 41 1.38 -6.12 -7.71
C SER A 41 2.90 -6.22 -7.54
N VAL A 42 3.50 -5.41 -6.67
CA VAL A 42 4.93 -5.50 -6.32
C VAL A 42 5.25 -6.85 -5.70
N LYS A 43 4.42 -7.32 -4.77
CA LYS A 43 4.56 -8.64 -4.15
C LYS A 43 4.59 -9.76 -5.19
N LYS A 44 3.70 -9.71 -6.19
CA LYS A 44 3.70 -10.72 -7.28
C LYS A 44 5.02 -10.72 -8.05
N GLN A 45 5.54 -9.54 -8.39
CA GLN A 45 6.83 -9.44 -9.09
C GLN A 45 7.98 -9.94 -8.22
N LEU A 46 8.01 -9.59 -6.94
CA LEU A 46 9.00 -10.13 -6.00
C LEU A 46 8.96 -11.66 -5.90
N GLN A 47 7.78 -12.29 -5.97
CA GLN A 47 7.66 -13.76 -5.98
C GLN A 47 8.16 -14.39 -7.29
N VAL A 48 8.14 -13.65 -8.40
CA VAL A 48 8.72 -14.07 -9.68
C VAL A 48 10.25 -13.90 -9.65
N ILE A 49 10.74 -12.78 -9.12
CA ILE A 49 12.17 -12.45 -9.04
C ILE A 49 12.89 -13.34 -8.02
N MET A 50 12.28 -13.58 -6.87
CA MET A 50 12.79 -14.44 -5.79
C MET A 50 11.81 -15.58 -5.50
N PRO A 51 11.72 -16.60 -6.38
CA PRO A 51 10.85 -17.75 -6.15
C PRO A 51 11.29 -18.53 -4.92
N LYS A 52 10.30 -19.09 -4.23
CA LYS A 52 10.51 -19.93 -3.06
C LYS A 52 11.44 -21.10 -3.38
N ASP A 53 12.33 -21.41 -2.44
CA ASP A 53 13.29 -22.51 -2.44
C ASP A 53 14.35 -22.45 -3.57
N LYS A 54 14.41 -21.33 -4.34
CA LYS A 54 15.35 -21.19 -5.46
C LYS A 54 16.69 -20.59 -5.03
N TYR A 55 16.65 -19.46 -4.33
CA TYR A 55 17.84 -18.73 -3.89
C TYR A 55 17.97 -18.81 -2.37
N VAL A 56 18.48 -19.96 -1.92
CA VAL A 56 18.67 -20.24 -0.49
C VAL A 56 20.14 -20.01 -0.14
N LEU A 57 20.39 -19.06 0.75
CA LEU A 57 21.72 -18.77 1.31
C LEU A 57 22.22 -19.94 2.16
N ASP A 58 23.43 -20.41 1.86
CA ASP A 58 24.10 -21.47 2.61
C ASP A 58 24.80 -20.86 3.85
N PRO A 59 24.40 -21.22 5.08
CA PRO A 59 25.04 -20.72 6.31
C PRO A 59 26.49 -21.14 6.47
N LYS A 60 26.96 -22.14 5.71
CA LYS A 60 28.35 -22.57 5.67
C LYS A 60 29.20 -21.73 4.72
N SER A 61 28.58 -20.91 3.87
CA SER A 61 29.32 -20.03 2.97
C SER A 61 29.96 -18.89 3.76
N PRO A 62 31.24 -18.57 3.53
CA PRO A 62 31.88 -17.39 4.11
C PRO A 62 31.26 -16.06 3.65
N LEU A 63 30.43 -16.09 2.59
CA LEU A 63 29.67 -14.94 2.12
C LEU A 63 28.33 -14.76 2.85
N TYR A 64 27.91 -15.69 3.71
CA TYR A 64 26.60 -15.67 4.35
C TYR A 64 26.33 -14.39 5.15
N GLU A 65 27.17 -14.07 6.13
CA GLU A 65 27.05 -12.84 6.92
C GLU A 65 27.28 -11.58 6.07
N PRO A 66 28.34 -11.49 5.23
CA PRO A 66 28.52 -10.33 4.34
C PRO A 66 27.33 -10.03 3.46
N ILE A 67 26.66 -11.05 2.89
CA ILE A 67 25.46 -10.84 2.07
C ILE A 67 24.32 -10.32 2.93
N MET A 68 24.07 -10.92 4.10
CA MET A 68 22.99 -10.45 4.97
C MET A 68 23.22 -9.01 5.47
N ASP A 69 24.41 -8.71 5.99
CA ASP A 69 24.70 -7.44 6.64
C ASP A 69 24.95 -6.30 5.67
N ASN A 70 25.55 -6.58 4.50
CA ASN A 70 25.90 -5.53 3.55
C ASN A 70 24.93 -5.48 2.36
N VAL A 71 24.42 -6.60 1.87
CA VAL A 71 23.57 -6.62 0.66
C VAL A 71 22.09 -6.57 1.03
N ILE A 72 21.63 -7.50 1.86
CA ILE A 72 20.21 -7.57 2.21
C ILE A 72 19.81 -6.35 3.03
N LYS A 73 20.51 -6.05 4.13
CA LYS A 73 20.21 -4.88 4.96
C LYS A 73 20.23 -3.56 4.18
N SER A 74 21.19 -3.39 3.28
CA SER A 74 21.27 -2.17 2.46
C SER A 74 20.15 -2.11 1.42
N SER A 75 19.64 -3.25 0.93
CA SER A 75 18.47 -3.29 0.06
C SER A 75 17.20 -2.73 0.73
N TYR A 76 16.93 -3.10 2.00
CA TYR A 76 15.83 -2.48 2.77
C TYR A 76 16.01 -0.96 2.90
N LEU A 77 17.24 -0.52 3.18
CA LEU A 77 17.53 0.90 3.33
C LEU A 77 17.39 1.63 2.00
N ALA A 78 17.91 1.05 0.92
CA ALA A 78 17.85 1.63 -0.40
C ALA A 78 16.41 1.77 -0.89
N ASP A 79 15.56 0.76 -0.64
CA ASP A 79 14.12 0.83 -0.93
C ASP A 79 13.50 2.05 -0.25
N ALA A 80 13.69 2.17 1.08
CA ALA A 80 13.14 3.28 1.86
C ALA A 80 13.70 4.65 1.41
N ILE A 81 15.02 4.79 1.28
CA ILE A 81 15.69 6.05 0.93
C ILE A 81 15.35 6.48 -0.49
N SER A 82 15.17 5.54 -1.42
CA SER A 82 14.81 5.85 -2.80
C SER A 82 13.44 6.53 -2.94
N THR A 83 12.57 6.40 -1.93
CA THR A 83 11.27 7.09 -1.91
C THR A 83 11.36 8.58 -1.53
N ILE A 84 12.48 9.01 -0.95
CA ILE A 84 12.72 10.38 -0.49
C ILE A 84 13.11 11.25 -1.69
N ASP A 85 12.45 12.39 -1.88
CA ASP A 85 12.91 13.41 -2.82
C ASP A 85 14.21 14.03 -2.30
N SER A 86 15.34 13.59 -2.87
CA SER A 86 16.66 14.03 -2.45
C SER A 86 16.97 15.48 -2.84
N TYR A 87 16.20 16.08 -3.74
CA TYR A 87 16.33 17.47 -4.15
C TYR A 87 15.59 18.41 -3.17
N ASN A 88 14.69 17.86 -2.35
CA ASN A 88 14.09 18.55 -1.23
C ASN A 88 14.92 18.35 0.05
N ILE A 89 15.80 19.31 0.35
CA ILE A 89 16.74 19.24 1.49
C ILE A 89 16.01 18.99 2.82
N ALA A 90 14.89 19.67 3.07
CA ALA A 90 14.14 19.53 4.31
C ALA A 90 13.54 18.12 4.48
N GLU A 91 13.09 17.51 3.39
CA GLU A 91 12.58 16.14 3.39
C GLU A 91 13.72 15.14 3.60
N LYS A 92 14.83 15.33 2.88
CA LYS A 92 16.02 14.49 2.99
C LYS A 92 16.59 14.47 4.41
N GLU A 93 16.81 15.63 5.01
CA GLU A 93 17.36 15.76 6.36
C GLU A 93 16.44 15.15 7.41
N LYS A 94 15.12 15.24 7.21
CA LYS A 94 14.13 14.68 8.12
C LYS A 94 14.04 13.16 8.02
N PHE A 95 13.85 12.61 6.82
CA PHE A 95 13.47 11.20 6.66
C PHE A 95 14.65 10.25 6.53
N THR A 96 15.81 10.70 6.03
CA THR A 96 17.01 9.85 5.93
C THR A 96 17.40 9.19 7.27
N PRO A 97 17.55 9.93 8.40
CA PRO A 97 17.89 9.31 9.67
C PRO A 97 16.76 8.41 10.19
N LEU A 98 15.50 8.83 10.04
CA LEU A 98 14.34 8.04 10.49
C LEU A 98 14.25 6.69 9.77
N TYR A 99 14.41 6.68 8.45
CA TYR A 99 14.39 5.45 7.67
C TYR A 99 15.60 4.58 7.95
N THR A 100 16.77 5.19 8.17
CA THR A 100 17.98 4.47 8.56
C THR A 100 17.79 3.74 9.90
N ASP A 101 17.31 4.45 10.92
CA ASP A 101 17.09 3.88 12.26
C ASP A 101 16.00 2.81 12.23
N PHE A 102 14.89 3.08 11.54
CA PHE A 102 13.80 2.12 11.39
C PHE A 102 14.28 0.84 10.68
N THR A 103 15.04 0.98 9.59
CA THR A 103 15.63 -0.15 8.86
C THR A 103 16.56 -0.97 9.73
N ASN A 104 17.46 -0.31 10.46
CA ASN A 104 18.38 -0.97 11.37
C ASN A 104 17.64 -1.77 12.44
N GLN A 105 16.63 -1.17 13.08
CA GLN A 105 15.83 -1.84 14.10
C GLN A 105 15.03 -3.01 13.53
N TRP A 106 14.41 -2.83 12.36
CA TRP A 106 13.65 -3.88 11.69
C TRP A 106 14.55 -5.08 11.36
N PHE A 107 15.67 -4.81 10.68
CA PHE A 107 16.62 -5.84 10.27
C PHE A 107 17.19 -6.59 11.49
N THR A 108 17.67 -5.86 12.50
CA THR A 108 18.20 -6.47 13.71
C THR A 108 17.17 -7.33 14.42
N LYS A 109 15.91 -6.87 14.52
CA LYS A 109 14.84 -7.64 15.18
C LYS A 109 14.47 -8.90 14.40
N LYS A 110 14.43 -8.81 13.07
CA LYS A 110 13.91 -9.88 12.20
C LYS A 110 14.97 -10.89 11.81
N TRP A 111 16.13 -10.42 11.37
CA TRP A 111 17.13 -11.23 10.68
C TRP A 111 18.33 -11.57 11.57
N GLN A 112 18.74 -10.72 12.52
CA GLN A 112 19.88 -11.03 13.41
C GLN A 112 19.73 -12.37 14.13
N PRO A 113 18.57 -12.73 14.73
CA PRO A 113 18.43 -14.03 15.40
C PRO A 113 18.58 -15.22 14.44
N VAL A 114 18.20 -15.05 13.18
CA VAL A 114 18.30 -16.09 12.13
C VAL A 114 19.76 -16.24 11.68
N ILE A 115 20.47 -15.12 11.55
CA ILE A 115 21.91 -15.07 11.24
C ILE A 115 22.73 -15.72 12.36
N ASP A 116 22.48 -15.34 13.61
CA ASP A 116 23.18 -15.86 14.80
C ASP A 116 23.00 -17.38 14.95
N GLN A 117 21.82 -17.90 14.57
CA GLN A 117 21.51 -19.32 14.60
C GLN A 117 21.99 -20.08 13.36
N LYS A 118 22.64 -19.41 12.39
CA LYS A 118 23.15 -20.01 11.15
C LYS A 118 22.10 -20.83 10.41
N GLN A 119 20.88 -20.31 10.34
CA GLN A 119 19.81 -20.95 9.57
C GLN A 119 20.00 -20.68 8.07
N GLU A 120 19.47 -21.56 7.22
CA GLU A 120 19.32 -21.25 5.80
C GLU A 120 18.33 -20.09 5.64
N ILE A 121 18.63 -19.17 4.72
CA ILE A 121 17.75 -18.02 4.43
C ILE A 121 17.33 -18.08 2.97
N ASP A 122 16.04 -18.23 2.73
CA ASP A 122 15.45 -18.11 1.41
C ASP A 122 15.22 -16.63 1.06
N PHE A 123 15.70 -16.21 -0.10
CA PHE A 123 15.43 -14.87 -0.62
C PHE A 123 13.93 -14.60 -0.81
N TYR A 124 13.11 -15.64 -1.00
CA TYR A 124 11.65 -15.49 -0.97
C TYR A 124 11.16 -14.92 0.37
N ASP A 125 11.69 -15.40 1.50
CA ASP A 125 11.30 -14.90 2.82
C ASP A 125 11.76 -13.47 3.05
N ILE A 126 12.93 -13.11 2.51
CA ILE A 126 13.41 -11.71 2.47
C ILE A 126 12.42 -10.85 1.68
N ALA A 127 12.06 -11.28 0.47
CA ALA A 127 11.13 -10.54 -0.39
C ALA A 127 9.76 -10.32 0.28
N MET A 128 9.25 -11.35 0.97
CA MET A 128 7.98 -11.24 1.70
C MET A 128 8.08 -10.36 2.95
N ASP A 129 9.24 -10.30 3.58
CA ASP A 129 9.51 -9.40 4.70
C ASP A 129 9.71 -7.95 4.25
N MET A 130 10.30 -7.70 3.09
CA MET A 130 10.40 -6.36 2.48
C MET A 130 9.03 -5.75 2.23
N ILE A 131 8.05 -6.54 1.78
CA ILE A 131 6.65 -6.07 1.66
C ILE A 131 6.06 -5.66 3.02
N LYS A 132 6.37 -6.40 4.10
CA LYS A 132 5.91 -6.06 5.45
C LYS A 132 6.61 -4.82 5.98
N PHE A 133 7.89 -4.68 5.67
CA PHE A 133 8.69 -3.51 5.99
C PHE A 133 8.14 -2.26 5.31
N ASP A 134 7.85 -2.30 4.00
CA ASP A 134 7.19 -1.23 3.25
C ASP A 134 5.87 -0.80 3.91
N GLN A 135 5.03 -1.77 4.27
CA GLN A 135 3.77 -1.52 4.96
C GLN A 135 3.97 -0.87 6.33
N ALA A 136 5.03 -1.27 7.05
CA ALA A 136 5.35 -0.72 8.37
C ALA A 136 5.90 0.72 8.27
N ILE A 137 6.79 0.99 7.30
CA ILE A 137 7.25 2.35 6.99
C ILE A 137 6.08 3.24 6.60
N ALA A 138 5.20 2.77 5.72
CA ALA A 138 4.03 3.53 5.32
C ALA A 138 3.13 3.84 6.52
N LYS A 139 2.96 2.90 7.43
CA LYS A 139 2.14 3.10 8.63
C LYS A 139 2.74 4.13 9.60
N GLU A 140 4.06 4.15 9.73
CA GLU A 140 4.75 5.04 10.67
C GLU A 140 4.92 6.46 10.11
N PHE A 141 5.22 6.59 8.81
CA PHE A 141 5.70 7.85 8.23
C PHE A 141 4.78 8.46 7.17
N GLN A 142 3.82 7.71 6.63
CA GLN A 142 2.88 8.22 5.62
C GLN A 142 1.54 8.62 6.22
N SER A 143 0.74 9.33 5.41
CA SER A 143 -0.62 9.72 5.78
C SER A 143 -1.48 8.50 6.12
N TYR A 144 -2.35 8.65 7.14
CA TYR A 144 -3.20 7.57 7.64
C TYR A 144 -4.07 6.95 6.54
N GLY A 145 -4.49 7.78 5.56
CA GLY A 145 -5.30 7.36 4.42
C GLY A 145 -4.61 6.37 3.48
N TYR A 146 -3.28 6.39 3.37
CA TYR A 146 -2.54 5.46 2.49
C TYR A 146 -2.52 4.02 3.00
N VAL A 147 -2.76 3.80 4.29
CA VAL A 147 -2.64 2.48 4.93
C VAL A 147 -3.95 1.99 5.55
N ASN A 148 -5.02 2.78 5.51
CA ASN A 148 -6.32 2.42 6.09
C ASN A 148 -7.48 2.60 5.10
N THR A 149 -8.61 1.96 5.40
CA THR A 149 -9.86 2.13 4.66
C THR A 149 -10.45 3.53 4.86
N GLY A 150 -11.36 3.94 3.97
CA GLY A 150 -12.03 5.24 4.08
C GLY A 150 -12.78 5.40 5.39
N THR A 151 -13.48 4.36 5.85
CA THR A 151 -14.20 4.36 7.14
C THR A 151 -13.26 4.59 8.31
N GLN A 152 -12.17 3.83 8.40
CA GLN A 152 -11.16 4.00 9.46
C GLN A 152 -10.58 5.41 9.45
N TRP A 153 -10.34 5.95 8.25
CA TRP A 153 -9.79 7.29 8.08
C TRP A 153 -10.74 8.38 8.58
N ILE A 154 -12.04 8.30 8.23
CA ILE A 154 -13.06 9.25 8.72
C ILE A 154 -13.09 9.31 10.25
N PHE A 155 -13.00 8.15 10.91
CA PHE A 155 -13.06 8.06 12.37
C PHE A 155 -11.70 8.21 13.07
N HIS A 156 -10.63 8.46 12.32
CA HIS A 156 -9.33 8.77 12.90
C HIS A 156 -9.26 10.22 13.39
N LYS A 157 -8.48 10.47 14.44
CA LYS A 157 -8.25 11.83 14.93
C LYS A 157 -7.63 12.68 13.81
N ASN A 158 -8.25 13.82 13.51
CA ASN A 158 -7.90 14.70 12.38
C ASN A 158 -8.06 14.07 10.98
N GLY A 159 -8.62 12.87 10.85
CA GLY A 159 -8.70 12.16 9.57
C GLY A 159 -9.52 12.89 8.51
N ILE A 160 -10.65 13.50 8.89
CA ILE A 160 -11.42 14.36 7.97
C ILE A 160 -10.60 15.58 7.53
N LYS A 161 -9.89 16.24 8.46
CA LYS A 161 -9.05 17.40 8.11
C LYS A 161 -7.95 17.02 7.12
N GLU A 162 -7.32 15.87 7.33
CA GLU A 162 -6.31 15.31 6.44
C GLU A 162 -6.88 14.93 5.07
N MET A 163 -8.04 14.25 5.05
CA MET A 163 -8.75 13.84 3.83
C MET A 163 -9.08 15.01 2.90
N PHE A 164 -9.40 16.18 3.45
CA PHE A 164 -9.70 17.39 2.70
C PHE A 164 -8.49 18.33 2.53
N SER A 165 -7.30 17.92 2.95
CA SER A 165 -6.09 18.75 2.84
C SER A 165 -5.57 18.84 1.40
N SER A 166 -5.11 20.03 1.02
CA SER A 166 -4.39 20.25 -0.24
C SER A 166 -3.10 19.46 -0.31
N ASP A 167 -2.40 19.36 0.82
CA ASP A 167 -1.06 18.76 0.89
C ASP A 167 -1.12 17.27 0.59
N LEU A 168 -2.13 16.56 1.12
CA LEU A 168 -2.34 15.16 0.78
C LEU A 168 -2.66 14.98 -0.70
N LYS A 169 -3.52 15.83 -1.27
CA LYS A 169 -3.88 15.76 -2.69
C LYS A 169 -2.65 16.01 -3.59
N GLN A 170 -1.81 16.98 -3.24
CA GLN A 170 -0.57 17.25 -3.98
C GLN A 170 0.42 16.09 -3.85
N ASN A 171 0.60 15.54 -2.66
CA ASN A 171 1.42 14.34 -2.44
C ASN A 171 0.90 13.16 -3.26
N ALA A 172 -0.42 12.90 -3.24
CA ALA A 172 -1.04 11.84 -4.05
C ALA A 172 -0.77 12.00 -5.55
N ILE A 173 -0.87 13.23 -6.08
CA ILE A 173 -0.52 13.52 -7.48
C ILE A 173 0.95 13.18 -7.76
N LYS A 174 1.87 13.63 -6.90
CA LYS A 174 3.31 13.34 -7.06
C LYS A 174 3.60 11.84 -7.03
N GLN A 175 3.02 11.11 -6.07
CA GLN A 175 3.23 9.67 -5.90
C GLN A 175 2.67 8.85 -7.05
N GLN A 176 1.49 9.20 -7.57
CA GLN A 176 0.85 8.44 -8.65
C GLN A 176 1.35 8.80 -10.06
N SER A 177 2.12 9.88 -10.19
CA SER A 177 2.62 10.32 -11.51
C SER A 177 3.67 9.36 -12.02
N VAL A 178 3.47 8.84 -13.23
CA VAL A 178 4.41 7.94 -13.91
C VAL A 178 5.19 8.72 -14.96
N TRP A 179 6.50 8.53 -14.99
CA TRP A 179 7.40 9.05 -16.01
C TRP A 179 7.89 7.92 -16.93
N ASN A 180 8.53 8.31 -18.03
CA ASN A 180 9.38 7.36 -18.76
C ASN A 180 10.43 6.79 -17.79
N GLN A 181 10.66 5.48 -17.86
CA GLN A 181 11.50 4.79 -16.89
C GLN A 181 12.98 5.18 -17.05
N ASP A 182 13.47 5.34 -18.27
CA ASP A 182 14.86 5.71 -18.55
C ASP A 182 15.15 7.11 -18.01
N ASP A 183 14.26 8.07 -18.27
CA ASP A 183 14.34 9.45 -17.73
C ASP A 183 14.35 9.47 -16.20
N TYR A 184 13.62 8.55 -15.56
CA TYR A 184 13.56 8.44 -14.10
C TYR A 184 14.87 7.88 -13.53
N GLU A 185 15.41 6.84 -14.15
CA GLU A 185 16.64 6.17 -13.71
C GLU A 185 17.88 7.06 -13.89
N GLU A 186 17.92 7.92 -14.91
CA GLU A 186 18.99 8.93 -15.08
C GLU A 186 19.11 9.89 -13.89
N LEU A 187 18.04 10.09 -13.13
CA LEU A 187 18.00 10.97 -11.96
C LEU A 187 18.34 10.24 -10.65
N ILE A 188 18.38 8.91 -10.65
CA ILE A 188 18.81 8.13 -9.49
C ILE A 188 20.33 7.99 -9.51
N GLN A 189 20.96 8.38 -8.40
CA GLN A 189 22.36 8.07 -8.15
C GLN A 189 22.45 6.97 -7.11
N SER A 190 22.72 5.76 -7.57
CA SER A 190 22.97 4.59 -6.74
C SER A 190 24.40 4.05 -6.93
N THR A 191 24.86 3.23 -5.99
CA THR A 191 26.03 2.36 -6.14
C THR A 191 25.62 0.92 -5.91
N GLY A 192 26.27 -0.02 -6.60
CA GLY A 192 25.89 -1.43 -6.62
C GLY A 192 25.33 -1.80 -8.00
N PRO A 193 24.94 -3.06 -8.22
CA PRO A 193 24.96 -4.19 -7.27
C PRO A 193 26.39 -4.68 -6.96
N GLY A 194 26.55 -5.36 -5.82
CA GLY A 194 27.86 -5.90 -5.39
C GLY A 194 27.86 -6.38 -3.93
N LEU A 195 29.00 -6.89 -3.45
CA LEU A 195 29.15 -7.38 -2.05
C LEU A 195 29.00 -6.28 -0.99
N THR A 196 29.15 -5.01 -1.37
CA THR A 196 28.90 -3.86 -0.47
C THR A 196 27.43 -3.45 -0.42
N GLY A 197 26.59 -4.13 -1.20
CA GLY A 197 25.17 -3.83 -1.36
C GLY A 197 24.88 -2.54 -2.12
N MET A 198 23.59 -2.25 -2.22
CA MET A 198 23.08 -1.06 -2.89
C MET A 198 23.08 0.14 -1.95
N LYS A 199 23.48 1.31 -2.45
CA LYS A 199 23.33 2.57 -1.72
C LYS A 199 22.75 3.64 -2.62
N VAL A 200 21.73 4.34 -2.14
CA VAL A 200 21.10 5.47 -2.83
C VAL A 200 21.66 6.76 -2.28
N LYS A 201 22.28 7.57 -3.14
CA LYS A 201 22.82 8.89 -2.79
C LYS A 201 21.82 10.01 -3.14
N GLN A 202 21.17 9.86 -4.28
CA GLN A 202 20.14 10.77 -4.79
C GLN A 202 19.03 9.96 -5.45
N SER A 203 17.80 10.40 -5.23
CA SER A 203 16.61 9.93 -5.92
C SER A 203 15.69 11.13 -6.16
N PRO A 204 14.99 11.21 -7.31
CA PRO A 204 13.92 12.18 -7.50
C PRO A 204 12.78 12.00 -6.49
N GLY A 205 12.74 10.85 -5.80
CA GLY A 205 11.68 10.49 -4.87
C GLY A 205 10.31 10.50 -5.54
N THR A 206 9.27 10.18 -4.78
CA THR A 206 7.90 10.11 -5.31
C THR A 206 7.81 9.19 -6.55
N LYS A 207 6.74 9.20 -7.34
CA LYS A 207 6.58 8.33 -8.53
C LYS A 207 6.71 6.84 -8.21
N LEU A 208 5.79 6.40 -7.38
CA LEU A 208 5.82 5.10 -6.72
C LEU A 208 6.06 3.93 -7.69
N VAL A 209 5.45 3.96 -8.88
CA VAL A 209 5.64 2.92 -9.91
C VAL A 209 7.07 2.91 -10.43
N ASN A 210 7.59 4.05 -10.90
CA ASN A 210 8.94 4.13 -11.45
C ASN A 210 10.01 3.74 -10.42
N ASN A 211 9.83 4.21 -9.18
CA ASN A 211 10.71 3.88 -8.07
C ASN A 211 10.78 2.37 -7.83
N LYS A 212 9.63 1.70 -7.76
CA LYS A 212 9.59 0.25 -7.53
C LYS A 212 10.08 -0.55 -8.74
N VAL A 213 9.87 -0.08 -9.97
CA VAL A 213 10.48 -0.72 -11.16
C VAL A 213 11.99 -0.73 -11.06
N TRP A 214 12.61 0.45 -10.82
CA TRP A 214 14.05 0.56 -10.64
C TRP A 214 14.53 -0.38 -9.52
N PHE A 215 13.88 -0.34 -8.37
CA PHE A 215 14.28 -1.14 -7.22
C PHE A 215 14.21 -2.65 -7.48
N LEU A 216 13.15 -3.13 -8.14
CA LEU A 216 12.98 -4.54 -8.49
C LEU A 216 14.04 -5.00 -9.50
N ASN A 217 14.38 -4.17 -10.47
CA ASN A 217 15.43 -4.45 -11.46
C ASN A 217 16.81 -4.54 -10.81
N GLU A 218 17.09 -3.69 -9.84
CA GLU A 218 18.31 -3.81 -9.06
C GLU A 218 18.37 -5.08 -8.18
N GLN A 219 17.22 -5.60 -7.72
CA GLN A 219 17.20 -6.91 -7.04
C GLN A 219 17.54 -8.03 -8.03
N ILE A 220 17.03 -7.97 -9.27
CA ILE A 220 17.39 -8.89 -10.34
C ILE A 220 18.90 -8.87 -10.58
N ASP A 221 19.49 -7.68 -10.69
CA ASP A 221 20.92 -7.55 -10.93
C ASP A 221 21.77 -8.00 -9.74
N SER A 222 21.29 -7.76 -8.52
CA SER A 222 21.92 -8.28 -7.30
C SER A 222 21.96 -9.80 -7.26
N ILE A 223 20.87 -10.47 -7.68
CA ILE A 223 20.81 -11.93 -7.77
C ILE A 223 21.73 -12.44 -8.87
N LYS A 224 21.70 -11.83 -10.06
CA LYS A 224 22.62 -12.16 -11.18
C LYS A 224 24.08 -12.04 -10.74
N TYR A 225 24.42 -10.97 -10.03
CA TYR A 225 25.76 -10.78 -9.47
C TYR A 225 26.13 -11.89 -8.47
N ALA A 226 25.25 -12.17 -7.50
CA ALA A 226 25.47 -13.22 -6.51
C ALA A 226 25.65 -14.62 -7.13
N ILE A 227 24.99 -14.89 -8.27
CA ILE A 227 25.20 -16.12 -9.05
C ILE A 227 26.53 -16.08 -9.80
N SER A 228 26.92 -14.95 -10.39
CA SER A 228 28.17 -14.83 -11.14
C SER A 228 29.43 -15.08 -10.27
N ILE A 229 29.39 -14.68 -9.00
CA ILE A 229 30.50 -14.88 -8.05
C ILE A 229 30.60 -16.31 -7.52
N GLN A 230 29.67 -17.21 -7.86
CA GLN A 230 29.73 -18.63 -7.45
C GLN A 230 31.02 -19.33 -7.88
N THR A 231 31.60 -18.89 -9.00
CA THR A 231 32.87 -19.39 -9.52
C THR A 231 34.05 -19.13 -8.57
N LEU A 232 33.97 -18.07 -7.77
CA LEU A 232 34.93 -17.75 -6.73
C LEU A 232 34.51 -18.37 -5.39
N GLN A 233 33.25 -18.13 -5.00
CA GLN A 233 32.69 -18.60 -3.75
C GLN A 233 31.17 -18.63 -3.85
N ASN A 234 30.60 -19.83 -3.81
CA ASN A 234 29.15 -19.99 -3.89
C ASN A 234 28.46 -19.59 -2.58
N PRO A 235 27.53 -18.61 -2.58
CA PRO A 235 26.75 -18.27 -1.41
C PRO A 235 25.49 -19.14 -1.22
N PHE A 236 25.09 -19.93 -2.22
CA PHE A 236 23.82 -20.65 -2.21
C PHE A 236 23.96 -22.15 -1.94
N VAL A 237 22.91 -22.73 -1.36
CA VAL A 237 22.77 -24.19 -1.16
C VAL A 237 22.76 -24.90 -2.52
N ASN A 238 22.02 -24.36 -3.50
CA ASN A 238 22.03 -24.87 -4.87
C ASN A 238 23.24 -24.35 -5.65
N LYS A 239 24.15 -25.24 -6.03
CA LYS A 239 25.40 -24.91 -6.74
C LYS A 239 25.28 -24.80 -8.26
N ASN A 240 24.08 -25.08 -8.81
CA ASN A 240 23.85 -25.16 -10.25
C ASN A 240 23.00 -24.00 -10.79
N LEU A 241 22.80 -22.93 -9.99
CA LEU A 241 22.05 -21.76 -10.44
C LEU A 241 22.81 -21.05 -11.56
N LYS A 242 22.09 -20.60 -12.59
CA LYS A 242 22.66 -19.80 -13.67
C LYS A 242 22.06 -18.41 -13.69
N ALA A 243 22.85 -17.43 -14.11
CA ALA A 243 22.39 -16.04 -14.22
C ALA A 243 21.22 -15.91 -15.22
N ASP A 244 21.21 -16.72 -16.27
CA ASP A 244 20.13 -16.79 -17.27
C ASP A 244 18.83 -17.38 -16.70
N ASP A 245 18.88 -18.04 -15.53
CA ASP A 245 17.68 -18.56 -14.86
C ASP A 245 16.99 -17.46 -14.02
N VAL A 246 17.58 -16.28 -13.86
CA VAL A 246 16.99 -15.16 -13.12
C VAL A 246 15.87 -14.53 -13.95
N ALA A 247 14.85 -13.99 -13.28
CA ALA A 247 13.72 -13.34 -13.94
C ALA A 247 14.16 -12.18 -14.85
N ASP A 248 13.37 -11.93 -15.88
CA ASP A 248 13.48 -10.76 -16.75
C ASP A 248 13.20 -9.46 -15.98
N TYR A 249 13.69 -8.35 -16.52
CA TYR A 249 13.44 -7.03 -15.94
C TYR A 249 11.96 -6.68 -15.93
N VAL A 250 11.56 -6.06 -14.82
CA VAL A 250 10.24 -5.51 -14.60
C VAL A 250 10.13 -4.18 -15.35
N THR A 251 8.97 -3.96 -15.95
CA THR A 251 8.61 -2.70 -16.60
C THR A 251 7.48 -2.01 -15.84
N ILE A 252 7.18 -0.76 -16.20
CA ILE A 252 6.07 -0.03 -15.61
C ILE A 252 4.72 -0.76 -15.80
N ASP A 253 4.55 -1.53 -16.88
CA ASP A 253 3.30 -2.22 -17.22
C ASP A 253 3.06 -3.47 -16.36
N ASP A 254 4.11 -3.97 -15.70
CA ASP A 254 4.05 -5.14 -14.83
C ASP A 254 3.50 -4.83 -13.43
N LEU A 255 3.36 -3.54 -13.10
CA LEU A 255 2.86 -3.05 -11.82
C LEU A 255 1.48 -2.40 -11.97
N TYR A 256 0.68 -2.46 -10.91
CA TYR A 256 -0.58 -1.72 -10.84
C TYR A 256 -0.31 -0.22 -10.75
N HIS A 257 -1.05 0.62 -11.49
CA HIS A 257 -0.89 2.07 -11.41
C HIS A 257 -1.95 2.65 -10.47
N PRO A 258 -1.58 3.06 -9.24
CA PRO A 258 -2.57 3.53 -8.27
C PRO A 258 -3.16 4.86 -8.71
N ASN A 259 -4.48 5.04 -8.50
CA ASN A 259 -5.14 6.32 -8.69
C ASN A 259 -5.55 6.90 -7.32
N PHE A 260 -4.55 7.43 -6.60
CA PHE A 260 -4.73 7.97 -5.27
C PHE A 260 -5.65 9.18 -5.24
N THR A 261 -5.62 10.05 -6.25
CA THR A 261 -6.53 11.20 -6.33
C THR A 261 -7.98 10.75 -6.43
N ARG A 262 -8.28 9.73 -7.25
CA ARG A 262 -9.61 9.10 -7.29
C ARG A 262 -9.98 8.51 -5.92
N GLY A 263 -9.04 7.82 -5.26
CA GLY A 263 -9.25 7.28 -3.91
C GLY A 263 -9.62 8.35 -2.89
N ILE A 264 -8.94 9.51 -2.91
CA ILE A 264 -9.24 10.68 -2.08
C ILE A 264 -10.63 11.22 -2.42
N THR A 265 -10.93 11.46 -3.70
CA THR A 265 -12.23 12.01 -4.12
C THR A 265 -13.39 11.08 -3.77
N MET A 266 -13.22 9.77 -3.89
CA MET A 266 -14.22 8.79 -3.47
C MET A 266 -14.44 8.82 -1.95
N ALA A 267 -13.36 8.88 -1.15
CA ALA A 267 -13.48 9.00 0.30
C ALA A 267 -14.20 10.29 0.71
N GLN A 268 -13.89 11.42 0.07
CA GLN A 268 -14.55 12.72 0.31
C GLN A 268 -16.03 12.67 -0.06
N ALA A 269 -16.38 12.14 -1.24
CA ALA A 269 -17.76 12.04 -1.70
C ALA A 269 -18.60 11.14 -0.81
N THR A 270 -18.06 9.98 -0.41
CA THR A 270 -18.75 9.01 0.45
C THR A 270 -18.90 9.51 1.87
N PHE A 271 -17.94 10.29 2.38
CA PHE A 271 -18.11 11.04 3.64
C PHE A 271 -19.27 12.04 3.56
N ILE A 272 -19.38 12.82 2.47
CA ILE A 272 -20.51 13.75 2.28
C ILE A 272 -21.84 13.01 2.21
N ILE A 273 -21.90 11.88 1.50
CA ILE A 273 -23.09 11.02 1.43
C ILE A 273 -23.45 10.50 2.82
N MET A 274 -22.47 10.00 3.59
CA MET A 274 -22.67 9.57 4.97
C MET A 274 -23.24 10.70 5.86
N LEU A 275 -22.72 11.92 5.75
CA LEU A 275 -23.27 13.07 6.49
C LEU A 275 -24.71 13.38 6.08
N SER A 276 -25.03 13.36 4.79
CA SER A 276 -26.40 13.58 4.32
C SER A 276 -27.38 12.50 4.82
N ALA A 277 -26.91 11.27 5.07
CA ALA A 277 -27.71 10.21 5.67
C ALA A 277 -28.18 10.53 7.09
N ILE A 278 -27.50 11.40 7.84
CA ILE A 278 -27.93 11.89 9.16
C ILE A 278 -29.24 12.68 9.05
N ILE A 279 -29.49 13.34 7.91
CA ILE A 279 -30.70 14.15 7.69
C ILE A 279 -31.74 13.36 6.90
N ILE A 280 -31.33 12.77 5.77
CA ILE A 280 -32.24 12.12 4.82
C ILE A 280 -32.87 10.86 5.43
N THR A 281 -32.09 10.06 6.18
CA THR A 281 -32.60 8.80 6.74
C THR A 281 -33.67 9.06 7.80
N PRO A 282 -33.45 9.87 8.85
CA PRO A 282 -34.49 10.14 9.85
C PRO A 282 -35.69 10.88 9.26
N THR A 283 -35.48 11.80 8.32
CA THR A 283 -36.57 12.54 7.67
C THR A 283 -37.47 11.60 6.86
N GLY A 284 -36.86 10.75 6.02
CA GLY A 284 -37.63 9.81 5.21
C GLY A 284 -38.32 8.73 6.04
N LEU A 285 -37.68 8.24 7.11
CA LEU A 285 -38.32 7.36 8.10
C LEU A 285 -39.50 8.06 8.79
N GLY A 286 -39.32 9.30 9.26
CA GLY A 286 -40.36 10.08 9.92
C GLY A 286 -41.58 10.34 9.03
N ILE A 287 -41.35 10.76 7.78
CA ILE A 287 -42.43 10.95 6.79
C ILE A 287 -43.09 9.61 6.45
N GLY A 288 -42.31 8.55 6.28
CA GLY A 288 -42.82 7.21 5.98
C GLY A 288 -43.72 6.67 7.09
N ILE A 289 -43.26 6.75 8.35
CA ILE A 289 -44.03 6.37 9.54
C ILE A 289 -45.28 7.23 9.68
N TRP A 290 -45.18 8.54 9.45
CA TRP A 290 -46.35 9.43 9.50
C TRP A 290 -47.41 9.05 8.46
N LYS A 291 -47.00 8.79 7.20
CA LYS A 291 -47.91 8.34 6.14
C LYS A 291 -48.56 7.00 6.47
N TYR A 292 -47.77 6.07 7.00
CA TYR A 292 -48.26 4.75 7.42
C TYR A 292 -49.29 4.87 8.55
N LYS A 293 -48.97 5.59 9.64
CA LYS A 293 -49.89 5.83 10.76
C LYS A 293 -51.15 6.62 10.35
N LYS A 294 -51.02 7.56 9.40
CA LYS A 294 -52.18 8.28 8.86
C LYS A 294 -53.12 7.33 8.11
N TRP A 295 -52.57 6.41 7.32
CA TRP A 295 -53.36 5.37 6.66
C TRP A 295 -54.06 4.47 7.69
N GLU A 296 -53.36 3.96 8.72
CA GLU A 296 -53.97 3.13 9.78
C GLU A 296 -55.13 3.84 10.48
N LYS A 297 -54.97 5.12 10.83
CA LYS A 297 -56.04 5.91 11.46
C LYS A 297 -57.25 6.09 10.53
N THR A 298 -57.03 6.30 9.24
CA THR A 298 -58.12 6.44 8.26
C THR A 298 -58.85 5.11 8.03
N GLU A 299 -58.14 3.98 8.07
CA GLU A 299 -58.75 2.65 7.95
C GLU A 299 -59.57 2.29 9.21
N ALA A 300 -59.03 2.59 10.41
CA ALA A 300 -59.71 2.34 11.67
C ALA A 300 -60.99 3.17 11.87
N GLN A 301 -61.04 4.39 11.34
CA GLN A 301 -62.24 5.24 11.41
C GLN A 301 -63.39 4.76 10.53
N GLU A 302 -63.11 4.00 9.46
CA GLU A 302 -64.14 3.46 8.58
C GLU A 302 -64.69 2.12 9.09
N GLY A 303 -63.84 1.27 9.67
CA GLY A 303 -64.28 0.01 10.29
C GLY A 303 -65.08 0.17 11.58
N ALA A 304 -65.15 1.39 12.15
CA ALA A 304 -65.98 1.72 13.33
C ALA A 304 -67.29 2.45 12.96
N GLY A 305 -67.53 2.71 11.67
CA GLY A 305 -68.72 3.38 11.14
C GLY A 305 -69.68 2.45 10.38
N GLU A 306 -69.38 1.16 10.30
CA GLU A 306 -70.30 0.07 9.93
C GLU A 306 -70.85 -0.60 11.19
#